data_AF-A0AA35JZP4-F1
#
_entry.id   AF-A0AA35JZP4-F1
#
_cell.length_a   1.000
_cell.length_b   1.000
_cell.length_c   1.000
_cell.angle_alpha   90.00
_cell.angle_beta   90.00
_cell.angle_gamma   90.00
#
_symmetry.space_group_name_H-M   'P 1'
#
loop_
_entity.id
_entity.type
_entity.pdbx_description
1 polymer ?
#
loop_
_entity_poly.entity_id
_entity_poly.type
_entity_poly.pdbx_seq_one_letter_code
_entity_poly.pdbx_strand_id
1 'polypeptide(L)'
;LSYGFVLSDKFQSPFVYRMTPNQETQYQGMVRLLLHFRWTWVGLFAPDNDNGESFLSTLTPLMNKREICVAFTQRVQRETWLWIPHEAPALWRQVNVFVYFADSQSGLFIIIEVESLLERIQTGGKVWIITVPQNKIFLCDIDCFQYAHGSLSFVMKTKKRMKKDYYGPMSLAGQQYSEEAFDCSYSKHVLS
;
A
#
# COMPACT_ATOMS: atom_id res chain seq x y z
N LEU A 1 8.50 14.35 4.22
CA LEU A 1 9.57 13.43 4.69
C LEU A 1 9.44 12.12 3.91
N SER A 2 10.29 11.94 2.90
CA SER A 2 10.36 10.72 2.10
C SER A 2 10.78 9.56 3.01
N TYR A 3 9.94 8.53 3.12
CA TYR A 3 10.32 7.24 3.71
C TYR A 3 11.04 6.40 2.65
N GLY A 4 12.04 6.98 1.97
CA GLY A 4 12.79 6.33 0.91
C GLY A 4 13.69 5.23 1.47
N PHE A 5 13.48 4.00 1.05
CA PHE A 5 14.31 2.84 1.39
C PHE A 5 15.53 2.77 0.45
N VAL A 6 16.49 3.66 0.66
CA VAL A 6 17.87 3.42 0.21
C VAL A 6 18.76 3.38 1.44
N LEU A 7 18.56 2.40 2.34
CA LEU A 7 19.36 2.25 3.56
C LEU A 7 19.45 0.78 4.05
N SER A 8 19.33 -0.20 3.16
CA SER A 8 19.61 -1.61 3.53
C SER A 8 21.05 -2.04 3.23
N ASP A 9 21.90 -1.10 2.84
CA ASP A 9 23.33 -1.35 2.80
C ASP A 9 23.95 -0.87 4.12
N LYS A 10 24.45 -1.81 4.93
CA LYS A 10 25.15 -1.49 6.20
C LYS A 10 26.33 -0.52 5.98
N PHE A 11 26.81 -0.41 4.74
CA PHE A 11 27.87 0.50 4.33
C PHE A 11 27.40 1.95 4.10
N GLN A 12 26.11 2.20 3.83
CA GLN A 12 25.63 3.56 3.51
C GLN A 12 25.11 4.35 4.71
N SER A 13 24.66 3.69 5.80
CA SER A 13 24.34 4.39 7.05
C SER A 13 24.50 3.50 8.28
N PRO A 14 25.71 3.44 8.87
CA PRO A 14 26.00 2.56 10.01
C PRO A 14 25.26 2.94 11.31
N PHE A 15 24.58 4.08 11.34
CA PHE A 15 23.91 4.62 12.54
C PHE A 15 22.38 4.48 12.53
N VAL A 16 21.77 3.96 11.45
CA VAL A 16 20.32 3.84 11.35
C VAL A 16 19.87 2.42 11.70
N TYR A 17 19.27 2.26 12.88
CA TYR A 17 18.64 1.01 13.30
C TYR A 17 17.14 1.04 13.03
N ARG A 18 16.65 0.03 12.31
CA ARG A 18 15.25 -0.04 11.93
C ARG A 18 14.44 -0.89 12.90
N MET A 19 13.37 -0.31 13.46
CA MET A 19 12.44 -1.01 14.34
C MET A 19 11.23 -1.63 13.60
N THR A 20 11.16 -1.48 12.27
CA THR A 20 10.11 -2.06 11.43
C THR A 20 10.38 -3.54 11.17
N PRO A 21 9.38 -4.44 11.22
CA PRO A 21 9.57 -5.85 10.90
C PRO A 21 10.16 -6.06 9.50
N ASN A 22 10.94 -7.14 9.32
CA ASN A 22 11.46 -7.50 8.01
C ASN A 22 10.28 -7.78 7.05
N GLN A 23 10.18 -6.99 5.97
CA GLN A 23 9.16 -7.13 4.94
C GLN A 23 9.34 -8.42 4.12
N GLU A 24 10.53 -9.02 4.14
CA GLU A 24 10.80 -10.28 3.46
C GLU A 24 9.89 -11.42 3.96
N THR A 25 9.60 -11.49 5.27
CA THR A 25 8.68 -12.50 5.81
C THR A 25 7.26 -12.31 5.26
N GLN A 26 6.83 -11.06 5.06
CA GLN A 26 5.54 -10.75 4.44
C GLN A 26 5.51 -11.22 2.98
N TYR A 27 6.56 -10.91 2.21
CA TYR A 27 6.69 -11.30 0.81
C TYR A 27 6.76 -12.83 0.64
N GLN A 28 7.47 -13.54 1.52
CA GLN A 28 7.46 -14.99 1.56
C GLN A 28 6.06 -15.55 1.82
N GLY A 29 5.29 -14.92 2.71
CA GLY A 29 3.88 -15.24 2.94
C GLY A 29 3.03 -15.08 1.68
N MET A 30 3.21 -13.98 0.95
CA MET A 30 2.51 -13.72 -0.32
C MET A 30 2.86 -14.78 -1.38
N VAL A 31 4.14 -15.12 -1.54
CA VAL A 31 4.56 -16.18 -2.47
C VAL A 31 3.96 -17.53 -2.10
N ARG A 32 3.92 -17.90 -0.82
CA ARG A 32 3.27 -19.14 -0.36
C ARG A 32 1.77 -19.15 -0.66
N LEU A 33 1.10 -18.01 -0.50
CA LEU A 33 -0.32 -17.87 -0.82
C LEU A 33 -0.57 -18.08 -2.33
N LEU A 34 0.21 -17.44 -3.18
CA LEU A 34 0.12 -17.59 -4.63
C LEU A 34 0.30 -19.07 -5.04
N LEU A 35 1.31 -19.75 -4.48
CA LEU A 35 1.54 -21.17 -4.73
C LEU A 35 0.40 -22.06 -4.24
N HIS A 36 -0.19 -21.74 -3.08
CA HIS A 36 -1.30 -22.51 -2.52
C HIS A 36 -2.51 -22.56 -3.48
N PHE A 37 -2.83 -21.42 -4.09
CA PHE A 37 -3.90 -21.31 -5.09
C PHE A 37 -3.45 -21.60 -6.52
N ARG A 38 -2.17 -21.97 -6.72
CA ARG A 38 -1.55 -22.22 -8.03
C ARG A 38 -1.63 -21.04 -8.99
N TRP A 39 -1.60 -19.83 -8.45
CA TRP A 39 -1.51 -18.61 -9.26
C TRP A 39 -0.06 -18.37 -9.66
N THR A 40 0.26 -18.72 -10.90
CA THR A 40 1.61 -18.61 -11.47
C THR A 40 1.76 -17.44 -12.44
N TRP A 41 0.68 -16.72 -12.75
CA TRP A 41 0.68 -15.57 -13.66
C TRP A 41 0.03 -14.37 -12.98
N VAL A 42 0.85 -13.41 -12.55
CA VAL A 42 0.40 -12.29 -11.69
C VAL A 42 0.82 -10.94 -12.23
N GLY A 43 0.00 -9.92 -11.98
CA GLY A 43 0.32 -8.52 -12.27
C GLY A 43 0.79 -7.82 -11.01
N LEU A 44 1.84 -7.01 -11.09
CA LEU A 44 2.34 -6.23 -9.95
C LEU A 44 1.98 -4.77 -10.11
N PHE A 45 1.51 -4.16 -9.02
CA PHE A 45 1.33 -2.72 -8.89
C PHE A 45 2.22 -2.22 -7.74
N ALA A 46 2.96 -1.15 -7.98
CA ALA A 46 3.83 -0.55 -6.99
C ALA A 46 3.81 0.98 -7.14
N PRO A 47 3.92 1.75 -6.03
CA PRO A 47 4.07 3.19 -6.11
C PRO A 47 5.38 3.55 -6.82
N ASP A 48 5.37 4.63 -7.58
CA ASP A 48 6.58 5.12 -8.27
C ASP A 48 7.50 5.87 -7.28
N ASN A 49 8.10 5.12 -6.36
CA ASN A 49 9.05 5.60 -5.36
C ASN A 49 9.94 4.46 -4.85
N ASP A 50 10.92 4.81 -4.01
CA ASP A 50 11.88 3.84 -3.45
C ASP A 50 11.23 2.66 -2.73
N ASN A 51 10.05 2.85 -2.12
CA ASN A 51 9.35 1.74 -1.46
C ASN A 51 8.79 0.75 -2.48
N GLY A 52 8.23 1.26 -3.57
CA GLY A 52 7.77 0.44 -4.69
C GLY A 52 8.93 -0.29 -5.36
N GLU A 53 10.06 0.38 -5.59
CA GLU A 53 11.26 -0.26 -6.14
C GLU A 53 11.82 -1.34 -5.21
N SER A 54 11.86 -1.09 -3.91
CA SER A 54 12.28 -2.09 -2.92
C SER A 54 11.32 -3.29 -2.89
N PHE A 55 10.02 -3.05 -2.97
CA PHE A 55 9.02 -4.11 -3.08
C PHE A 55 9.24 -4.98 -4.32
N LEU A 56 9.37 -4.36 -5.50
CA LEU A 56 9.56 -5.06 -6.78
C LEU A 56 10.88 -5.84 -6.80
N SER A 57 11.98 -5.22 -6.38
CA SER A 57 13.31 -5.84 -6.34
C SER A 57 13.40 -7.01 -5.36
N THR A 58 12.57 -7.04 -4.31
CA THR A 58 12.58 -8.15 -3.33
C THR A 58 11.59 -9.25 -3.71
N LEU A 59 10.36 -8.89 -4.09
CA LEU A 59 9.29 -9.87 -4.32
C LEU A 59 9.45 -10.59 -5.67
N THR A 60 9.88 -9.89 -6.72
CA THR A 60 10.00 -10.47 -8.07
C THR A 60 10.98 -11.65 -8.10
N PRO A 61 12.21 -11.56 -7.52
CA PRO A 61 13.09 -12.72 -7.45
C PRO A 61 12.54 -13.88 -6.62
N LEU A 62 11.81 -13.59 -5.54
CA LEU A 62 11.17 -14.62 -4.71
C LEU A 62 10.08 -15.39 -5.47
N MET A 63 9.30 -14.69 -6.31
CA MET A 63 8.31 -15.29 -7.20
C MET A 63 8.98 -16.12 -8.29
N ASN A 64 9.95 -15.56 -9.00
CA ASN A 64 10.65 -16.22 -10.11
C ASN A 64 11.33 -17.52 -9.64
N LYS A 65 11.94 -17.51 -8.45
CA LYS A 65 12.55 -18.72 -7.84
C LYS A 65 11.54 -19.84 -7.55
N ARG A 66 10.25 -19.52 -7.56
CA ARG A 66 9.13 -20.44 -7.31
C ARG A 66 8.24 -20.62 -8.54
N GLU A 67 8.75 -20.30 -9.72
CA GLU A 67 8.05 -20.50 -11.00
C GLU A 67 6.73 -19.71 -11.11
N ILE A 68 6.65 -18.59 -10.40
CA ILE A 68 5.59 -17.59 -10.57
C ILE A 68 6.14 -16.50 -11.47
N CYS A 69 5.46 -16.26 -12.58
CA CYS A 69 5.81 -15.25 -13.56
C CYS A 69 5.04 -13.95 -13.32
N VAL A 70 5.77 -12.85 -13.40
CA VAL A 70 5.20 -11.50 -13.39
C VAL A 70 4.84 -11.13 -14.83
N ALA A 71 3.55 -11.05 -15.11
CA ALA A 71 3.00 -10.70 -16.42
C ALA A 71 3.28 -9.25 -16.80
N PHE A 72 3.18 -8.37 -15.81
CA PHE A 72 3.47 -6.95 -15.94
C PHE A 72 3.80 -6.35 -14.58
N THR A 73 4.49 -5.23 -14.63
CA THR A 73 4.73 -4.37 -13.48
C THR A 73 4.26 -2.98 -13.83
N GLN A 74 3.34 -2.46 -13.02
CA GLN A 74 2.76 -1.15 -13.18
C GLN A 74 3.22 -0.24 -12.04
N ARG A 75 3.91 0.83 -12.41
CA ARG A 75 4.26 1.91 -11.48
C ARG A 75 3.11 2.89 -11.40
N VAL A 76 2.73 3.24 -10.18
CA VAL A 76 1.55 4.06 -9.90
C VAL A 76 1.99 5.39 -9.32
N GLN A 77 1.58 6.48 -9.96
CA GLN A 77 1.85 7.84 -9.50
C GLN A 77 0.59 8.42 -8.83
N ARG A 78 0.76 9.06 -7.67
CA ARG A 78 -0.34 9.53 -6.81
C ARG A 78 -1.21 10.61 -7.44
N GLU A 79 -0.70 11.33 -8.43
CA GLU A 79 -1.23 12.64 -8.81
C GLU A 79 -1.89 12.65 -10.20
N THR A 80 -1.87 11.54 -10.95
CA THR A 80 -2.26 11.62 -12.36
C THR A 80 -2.77 10.31 -12.94
N TRP A 81 -3.98 10.29 -13.50
CA TRP A 81 -4.57 9.13 -14.20
C TRP A 81 -3.76 8.64 -15.43
N LEU A 82 -2.75 9.42 -15.83
CA LEU A 82 -1.81 9.10 -16.91
C LEU A 82 -0.91 7.89 -16.62
N TRP A 83 -0.90 7.37 -15.40
CA TRP A 83 -0.09 6.19 -15.05
C TRP A 83 -0.57 4.91 -15.74
N ILE A 84 -1.80 4.86 -16.26
CA ILE A 84 -2.33 3.69 -16.99
C ILE A 84 -1.88 3.76 -18.46
N PRO A 85 -0.96 2.88 -18.92
CA PRO A 85 -0.54 2.87 -20.31
C PRO A 85 -1.69 2.40 -21.21
N HIS A 86 -1.73 2.91 -22.45
CA HIS A 86 -2.79 2.62 -23.41
C HIS A 86 -2.93 1.11 -23.72
N GLU A 87 -1.85 0.34 -23.59
CA GLU A 87 -1.81 -1.11 -23.84
C GLU A 87 -2.21 -1.95 -22.60
N ALA A 88 -2.32 -1.33 -21.42
CA ALA A 88 -2.64 -2.00 -20.17
C ALA A 88 -3.93 -2.86 -20.21
N PRO A 89 -5.06 -2.41 -20.79
CA PRO A 89 -6.31 -3.16 -20.76
C PRO A 89 -6.20 -4.56 -21.37
N ALA A 90 -5.46 -4.70 -22.47
CA ALA A 90 -5.30 -5.98 -23.17
C ALA A 90 -4.49 -6.99 -22.35
N LEU A 91 -3.47 -6.52 -21.64
CA LEU A 91 -2.60 -7.33 -20.80
C LEU A 91 -3.29 -7.69 -19.48
N TRP A 92 -3.96 -6.73 -18.84
CA TRP A 92 -4.69 -6.91 -17.59
C TRP A 92 -5.85 -7.90 -17.73
N ARG A 93 -6.48 -7.96 -18.91
CA ARG A 93 -7.53 -8.94 -19.20
C ARG A 93 -7.07 -10.38 -18.99
N GLN A 94 -5.82 -10.68 -19.31
CA GLN A 94 -5.24 -12.03 -19.27
C GLN A 94 -4.76 -12.45 -17.87
N VAL A 95 -4.76 -11.52 -16.92
CA VAL A 95 -4.22 -11.72 -15.57
C VAL A 95 -5.36 -11.65 -14.57
N ASN A 96 -5.53 -12.68 -13.74
CA ASN A 96 -6.64 -12.74 -12.77
C ASN A 96 -6.25 -12.31 -11.35
N VAL A 97 -4.95 -12.18 -11.09
CA VAL A 97 -4.42 -11.87 -9.75
C VAL A 97 -3.48 -10.68 -9.84
N PHE A 98 -3.80 -9.65 -9.08
CA PHE A 98 -2.98 -8.46 -8.93
C PHE A 98 -2.41 -8.41 -7.54
N VAL A 99 -1.12 -8.09 -7.45
CA VAL A 99 -0.43 -7.88 -6.19
C VAL A 99 -0.05 -6.42 -6.10
N TYR A 100 -0.53 -5.72 -5.07
CA TYR A 100 -0.34 -4.30 -4.92
C TYR A 100 0.34 -3.93 -3.59
N PHE A 101 1.44 -3.18 -3.69
CA PHE A 101 2.09 -2.59 -2.53
C PHE A 101 1.48 -1.22 -2.19
N ALA A 102 0.54 -1.18 -1.24
CA ALA A 102 -0.10 0.07 -0.81
C ALA A 102 0.74 0.79 0.26
N ASP A 103 1.50 1.82 -0.14
CA ASP A 103 2.37 2.59 0.77
C ASP A 103 1.68 3.77 1.48
N SER A 104 0.48 4.15 1.03
CA SER A 104 -0.23 5.38 1.39
C SER A 104 -1.75 5.16 1.51
N GLN A 105 -2.43 6.13 2.14
CA GLN A 105 -3.89 6.10 2.31
C GLN A 105 -4.64 6.11 0.97
N SER A 106 -4.01 6.65 -0.07
CA SER A 106 -4.48 6.68 -1.46
C SER A 106 -4.48 5.32 -2.16
N GLY A 107 -4.04 4.24 -1.49
CA GLY A 107 -3.96 2.92 -2.11
C GLY A 107 -5.30 2.33 -2.56
N LEU A 108 -6.41 2.64 -1.87
CA LEU A 108 -7.73 2.22 -2.35
C LEU A 108 -8.16 2.91 -3.63
N PHE A 109 -7.81 4.19 -3.77
CA PHE A 109 -8.22 4.97 -4.94
C PHE A 109 -7.70 4.32 -6.23
N ILE A 110 -6.47 3.80 -6.20
CA ILE A 110 -5.86 3.05 -7.29
C ILE A 110 -6.64 1.76 -7.61
N ILE A 111 -7.08 1.01 -6.58
CA ILE A 111 -7.87 -0.21 -6.78
C ILE A 111 -9.21 0.15 -7.43
N ILE A 112 -9.88 1.21 -6.95
CA ILE A 112 -11.15 1.68 -7.49
C ILE A 112 -11.00 2.09 -8.96
N GLU A 113 -9.96 2.85 -9.31
CA GLU A 113 -9.70 3.27 -10.69
C GLU A 113 -9.47 2.08 -11.63
N VAL A 114 -8.67 1.11 -11.20
CA VAL A 114 -8.38 -0.10 -12.00
C VAL A 114 -9.63 -0.95 -12.16
N GLU A 115 -10.37 -1.21 -11.08
CA GLU A 115 -11.58 -2.03 -11.13
C GLU A 115 -12.67 -1.37 -11.98
N SER A 116 -12.85 -0.06 -11.85
CA SER A 116 -13.77 0.70 -12.72
C SER A 116 -13.40 0.56 -14.20
N LEU A 117 -12.12 0.59 -14.55
CA LEU A 117 -11.66 0.35 -15.92
C LEU A 117 -11.91 -1.09 -16.38
N LEU A 118 -11.69 -2.07 -15.51
CA LEU A 118 -11.89 -3.49 -15.78
C LEU A 118 -13.36 -3.87 -15.98
N GLU A 119 -14.26 -3.25 -15.23
CA GLU A 119 -15.71 -3.35 -15.42
C GLU A 119 -16.12 -2.81 -16.80
N ARG A 120 -15.58 -1.65 -17.20
CA ARG A 120 -15.89 -1.03 -18.50
C ARG A 120 -15.48 -1.89 -19.70
N ILE A 121 -14.37 -2.63 -19.58
CA ILE A 121 -13.89 -3.52 -20.64
C ILE A 121 -14.40 -4.97 -20.48
N GLN A 122 -15.36 -5.21 -19.57
CA GLN A 122 -16.02 -6.48 -19.32
C GLN A 122 -15.06 -7.64 -19.04
N THR A 123 -14.06 -7.41 -18.17
CA THR A 123 -13.23 -8.53 -17.68
C THR A 123 -13.97 -9.33 -16.61
N GLY A 124 -13.65 -10.62 -16.48
CA GLY A 124 -14.07 -11.40 -15.31
C GLY A 124 -13.42 -10.87 -14.03
N GLY A 125 -14.00 -11.22 -12.88
CA GLY A 125 -13.55 -10.74 -11.57
C GLY A 125 -12.06 -10.98 -11.30
N LYS A 126 -11.40 -9.99 -10.70
CA LYS A 126 -9.98 -10.02 -10.34
C LYS A 126 -9.81 -10.19 -8.84
N VAL A 127 -8.70 -10.81 -8.44
CA VAL A 127 -8.31 -10.95 -7.04
C VAL A 127 -7.15 -10.02 -6.74
N TRP A 128 -7.33 -9.15 -5.74
CA TRP A 128 -6.27 -8.28 -5.24
C TRP A 128 -5.59 -8.90 -4.02
N ILE A 129 -4.25 -8.92 -4.03
CA ILE A 129 -3.42 -9.23 -2.87
C ILE A 129 -2.69 -7.95 -2.47
N ILE A 130 -3.07 -7.36 -1.35
CA ILE A 130 -2.59 -6.03 -0.93
C ILE A 130 -1.71 -6.11 0.32
N THR A 131 -0.64 -5.31 0.35
CA THR A 131 0.12 -5.10 1.59
C THR A 131 -0.38 -3.83 2.28
N VAL A 132 -0.88 -3.94 3.52
CA VAL A 132 -1.43 -2.78 4.25
C VAL A 132 -0.66 -2.56 5.57
N PRO A 133 -0.12 -1.36 5.81
CA PRO A 133 0.39 -0.98 7.12
C PRO A 133 -0.76 -0.85 8.15
N GLN A 134 -0.65 -1.51 9.32
CA GLN A 134 -1.69 -1.52 10.37
C GLN A 134 -2.21 -0.15 10.83
N ASN A 135 -1.39 0.90 10.72
CA ASN A 135 -1.75 2.25 11.17
C ASN A 135 -2.40 3.12 10.07
N LYS A 136 -2.73 2.54 8.91
CA LYS A 136 -3.38 3.25 7.79
C LYS A 136 -4.65 2.53 7.36
N ILE A 137 -5.49 2.14 8.33
CA ILE A 137 -6.80 1.55 8.05
C ILE A 137 -7.71 2.66 7.52
N PHE A 138 -7.83 2.66 6.20
CA PHE A 138 -8.84 3.21 5.30
C PHE A 138 -9.72 4.40 5.76
N LEU A 139 -9.49 5.57 5.15
CA LEU A 139 -10.35 6.76 5.14
C LEU A 139 -11.49 6.66 4.08
N CYS A 140 -12.07 5.47 3.85
CA CYS A 140 -13.10 5.31 2.81
C CYS A 140 -14.40 4.78 3.42
N ASP A 141 -15.52 5.26 2.89
CA ASP A 141 -16.87 4.86 3.28
C ASP A 141 -17.17 3.40 2.88
N ILE A 142 -18.29 2.85 3.36
CA ILE A 142 -18.72 1.45 3.17
C ILE A 142 -18.79 1.09 1.67
N ASP A 143 -19.13 2.04 0.80
CA ASP A 143 -19.27 1.83 -0.64
C ASP A 143 -17.95 1.46 -1.34
N CYS A 144 -16.79 1.87 -0.80
CA CYS A 144 -15.50 1.56 -1.40
C CYS A 144 -15.15 0.07 -1.33
N PHE A 145 -15.77 -0.68 -0.41
CA PHE A 145 -15.51 -2.13 -0.26
C PHE A 145 -16.01 -2.95 -1.44
N GLN A 146 -16.94 -2.43 -2.26
CA GLN A 146 -17.44 -3.15 -3.43
C GLN A 146 -16.32 -3.42 -4.44
N TYR A 147 -15.41 -2.46 -4.64
CA TYR A 147 -14.27 -2.58 -5.56
C TYR A 147 -13.15 -3.46 -5.01
N ALA A 148 -13.07 -3.64 -3.70
CA ALA A 148 -12.08 -4.50 -3.06
C ALA A 148 -12.66 -5.85 -2.63
N HIS A 149 -13.85 -6.22 -3.11
CA HIS A 149 -14.52 -7.46 -2.72
C HIS A 149 -13.68 -8.67 -3.10
N GLY A 150 -13.50 -9.60 -2.15
CA GLY A 150 -12.65 -10.80 -2.37
C GLY A 150 -11.15 -10.53 -2.36
N SER A 151 -10.71 -9.32 -2.00
CA SER A 151 -9.28 -9.02 -1.81
C SER A 151 -8.70 -9.68 -0.55
N LEU A 152 -7.42 -10.04 -0.63
CA LEU A 152 -6.64 -10.62 0.46
C LEU A 152 -5.59 -9.60 0.90
N SER A 153 -5.50 -9.33 2.20
CA SER A 153 -4.54 -8.35 2.73
C SER A 153 -3.51 -8.97 3.67
N PHE A 154 -2.24 -8.61 3.48
CA PHE A 154 -1.17 -8.90 4.42
C PHE A 154 -0.95 -7.70 5.32
N VAL A 155 -1.24 -7.88 6.59
CA VAL A 155 -1.20 -6.84 7.61
C VAL A 155 0.08 -6.97 8.45
N MET A 156 0.93 -5.94 8.43
CA MET A 156 2.17 -5.95 9.23
C MET A 156 1.86 -5.79 10.72
N LYS A 157 2.04 -6.85 11.51
CA LYS A 157 1.77 -6.83 12.96
C LYS A 157 2.81 -6.00 13.71
N THR A 158 2.39 -4.87 14.28
CA THR A 158 3.20 -4.09 15.23
C THR A 158 2.86 -4.53 16.67
N LYS A 159 3.85 -4.55 17.56
CA LYS A 159 3.57 -4.78 19.01
C LYS A 159 2.71 -3.60 19.51
N LYS A 160 1.61 -3.90 20.23
CA LYS A 160 0.83 -2.85 20.92
C LYS A 160 1.77 -2.01 21.77
N ARG A 161 1.85 -0.70 21.50
CA ARG A 161 2.52 0.23 22.41
C ARG A 161 1.76 0.24 23.73
N MET A 162 2.50 0.13 24.83
CA MET A 162 1.97 0.41 26.17
C MET A 162 1.52 1.88 26.17
N LYS A 163 0.25 2.16 26.50
CA LYS A 163 -0.23 3.55 26.66
C LYS A 163 0.62 4.20 27.76
N LYS A 164 1.39 5.22 27.40
CA LYS A 164 1.95 6.16 28.37
C LYS A 164 1.04 7.37 28.33
N ASP A 165 0.26 7.56 29.40
CA ASP A 165 -0.60 8.73 29.60
C ASP A 165 0.26 9.93 30.01
N TYR A 166 1.12 10.39 29.10
CA TYR A 166 1.95 11.57 29.32
C TYR A 166 1.43 12.70 28.43
N TYR A 167 0.47 13.46 28.95
CA TYR A 167 0.05 14.72 28.34
C TYR A 167 1.09 15.80 28.68
N GLY A 168 2.10 15.95 27.80
CA GLY A 168 2.94 17.14 27.80
C GLY A 168 2.18 18.36 27.24
N PRO A 169 2.74 19.58 27.35
CA PRO A 169 2.16 20.75 26.70
C PRO A 169 1.96 20.49 25.20
N MET A 170 0.80 20.90 24.69
CA MET A 170 0.39 20.64 23.30
C MET A 170 1.42 21.25 22.35
N SER A 171 2.02 20.41 21.50
CA SER A 171 2.95 20.88 20.48
C SER A 171 2.19 21.62 19.37
N LEU A 172 2.89 22.44 18.59
CA LEU A 172 2.35 23.09 17.38
C LEU A 172 1.68 22.07 16.43
N ALA A 173 2.28 20.89 16.28
CA ALA A 173 1.70 19.80 15.50
C ALA A 173 0.41 19.23 16.14
N GLY A 174 0.31 19.24 17.47
CA GLY A 174 -0.90 18.87 18.19
C GLY A 174 -2.03 19.88 17.99
N GLN A 175 -1.71 21.18 17.96
CA GLN A 175 -2.68 22.25 17.68
C GLN A 175 -3.21 22.13 16.24
N GLN A 176 -2.30 22.02 15.26
CA GLN A 176 -2.69 21.89 13.86
C GLN A 176 -3.53 20.63 13.62
N TYR A 177 -3.15 19.49 14.21
CA TYR A 177 -3.98 18.29 14.16
C TYR A 177 -5.36 18.49 14.81
N SER A 178 -5.44 19.23 15.91
CA SER A 178 -6.73 19.49 16.57
C SER A 178 -7.65 20.38 15.73
N GLU A 179 -7.11 21.35 15.01
CA GLU A 179 -7.87 22.22 14.09
C GLU A 179 -8.31 21.47 12.82
N GLU A 180 -7.50 20.51 12.35
CA GLU A 180 -7.83 19.69 11.18
C GLU A 180 -8.80 18.54 11.51
N ALA A 181 -8.67 17.94 12.70
CA ALA A 181 -9.45 16.77 13.11
C ALA A 181 -10.79 17.13 13.76
N PHE A 182 -10.86 18.30 14.38
CA PHE A 182 -12.08 18.84 14.96
C PHE A 182 -12.40 20.15 14.26
N ASP A 183 -13.62 20.30 13.76
CA ASP A 183 -14.11 21.52 13.12
C ASP A 183 -14.34 22.62 14.18
N CYS A 184 -13.29 22.91 14.95
CA CYS A 184 -13.29 23.79 16.11
C CYS A 184 -12.82 25.17 15.66
N SER A 185 -13.79 26.06 15.46
CA SER A 185 -13.55 27.50 15.54
C SER A 185 -13.14 27.83 16.99
N TYR A 186 -11.89 28.25 17.18
CA TYR A 186 -11.47 28.90 18.43
C TYR A 186 -12.23 30.23 18.54
N SER A 187 -13.43 30.19 19.12
CA SER A 187 -14.03 31.41 19.62
C SER A 187 -13.15 31.87 20.77
N LYS A 188 -12.37 32.94 20.55
CA LYS A 188 -11.87 33.71 21.67
C LYS A 188 -13.11 34.16 22.43
N HIS A 189 -13.34 33.58 23.61
CA HIS A 189 -14.37 34.06 24.51
C HIS A 189 -14.21 35.58 24.66
N VAL A 190 -15.31 36.31 24.56
CA VAL A 190 -15.41 37.79 24.59
C VAL A 190 -15.13 38.37 26.00
N LEU A 191 -14.37 37.68 26.84
CA LEU A 191 -14.01 38.13 28.20
C LEU A 191 -12.52 37.89 28.50
N SER A 192 -11.64 38.42 27.63
CA SER A 192 -10.26 38.79 27.97
C SER A 192 -10.06 40.26 27.67
#